data_AF-A0A7H4PLH6-F1
#
_entry.id   AF-A0A7H4PLH6-F1
#
_cell.length_a   1.000
_cell.length_b   1.000
_cell.length_c   1.000
_cell.angle_alpha   90.00
_cell.angle_beta   90.00
_cell.angle_gamma   90.00
#
_symmetry.space_group_name_H-M   'P 1'
#
loop_
_entity.id
_entity.type
_entity.pdbx_description
1 polymer ?
#
loop_
_entity_poly.entity_id
_entity_poly.type
_entity_poly.pdbx_seq_one_letter_code
_entity_poly.pdbx_strand_id
1 'polypeptide(L)'
;MSYIIQTSCVSVCSSVMINGWGAAMMGVIGVQIAQGYLTGEPFEVLASSMIWNTMAWFSLASVLFYILSGCSWGPMKKAEVKFETIQTEIEQEHGEEEADSVIDHPACNSLLNFFIPILSTVLMVPVVLYITGDGQFSKGSGSMSVYSGVMFGTVVSFIWFRARGILNVENFFQRAVYRLRQHG
;
A
#
# COMPACT_ATOMS: atom_id res chain seq x y z
N MET A 1 -13.28 -11.50 -7.94
CA MET A 1 -12.11 -10.64 -7.68
C MET A 1 -11.95 -10.20 -6.22
N SER A 2 -12.99 -9.78 -5.50
CA SER A 2 -12.85 -9.19 -4.14
C SER A 2 -12.15 -10.09 -3.12
N TYR A 3 -12.48 -11.38 -3.07
CA TYR A 3 -11.89 -12.31 -2.09
C TYR A 3 -10.38 -12.53 -2.26
N ILE A 4 -9.90 -12.70 -3.50
CA ILE A 4 -8.47 -12.93 -3.80
C ILE A 4 -7.64 -11.68 -3.47
N ILE A 5 -8.16 -10.49 -3.81
CA ILE A 5 -7.48 -9.23 -3.52
C ILE A 5 -7.44 -8.97 -2.02
N GLN A 6 -8.54 -9.25 -1.31
CA GLN A 6 -8.61 -9.06 0.13
C GLN A 6 -7.69 -10.03 0.87
N THR A 7 -7.69 -11.31 0.50
CA THR A 7 -6.82 -12.32 1.15
C THR A 7 -5.35 -12.05 0.87
N SER A 8 -4.97 -11.63 -0.35
CA SER A 8 -3.58 -11.31 -0.68
C SER A 8 -3.10 -10.06 0.06
N CYS A 9 -3.94 -9.01 0.12
CA CYS A 9 -3.65 -7.80 0.88
C CYS A 9 -3.40 -8.10 2.37
N VAL A 10 -4.30 -8.85 3.01
CA VAL A 10 -4.20 -9.22 4.43
C VAL A 10 -2.97 -10.09 4.69
N SER A 11 -2.64 -11.00 3.78
CA SER A 11 -1.48 -11.89 3.92
C SER A 11 -0.17 -11.12 3.80
N VAL A 12 -0.06 -10.23 2.81
CA VAL A 12 1.15 -9.40 2.61
C VAL A 12 1.35 -8.42 3.77
N CYS A 13 0.29 -7.74 4.21
CA CYS A 13 0.41 -6.77 5.30
C CYS A 13 0.74 -7.44 6.63
N SER A 14 0.27 -8.66 6.86
CA SER A 14 0.58 -9.41 8.08
C SER A 14 1.96 -10.05 8.07
N SER A 15 2.57 -10.31 6.90
CA SER A 15 3.92 -10.88 6.79
C SER A 15 5.06 -9.85 6.88
N VAL A 16 4.80 -8.58 6.55
CA VAL A 16 5.82 -7.52 6.57
C VAL A 16 5.75 -6.73 7.86
N MET A 17 6.80 -6.80 8.70
CA MET A 17 6.83 -6.08 9.99
C MET A 17 6.92 -4.56 9.86
N ILE A 18 7.55 -4.07 8.79
CA ILE A 18 7.82 -2.65 8.57
C ILE A 18 6.64 -2.04 7.81
N ASN A 19 5.48 -1.99 8.47
CA ASN A 19 4.29 -1.31 7.96
C ASN A 19 3.40 -0.84 9.12
N GLY A 20 2.26 -0.22 8.80
CA GLY A 20 1.32 0.28 9.82
C GLY A 20 0.73 -0.82 10.72
N TRP A 21 0.53 -2.04 10.20
CA TRP A 21 0.05 -3.17 10.99
C TRP A 21 1.10 -3.66 11.97
N GLY A 22 2.35 -3.82 11.53
CA GLY A 22 3.46 -4.21 12.39
C GLY A 22 3.75 -3.18 13.48
N ALA A 23 3.65 -1.89 13.15
CA ALA A 23 3.71 -0.78 14.11
C ALA A 23 2.63 -0.90 15.19
N ALA A 24 1.39 -1.22 14.82
CA ALA A 24 0.30 -1.43 15.76
C ALA A 24 0.59 -2.63 16.69
N MET A 25 1.07 -3.76 16.14
CA MET A 25 1.40 -4.95 16.92
C MET A 25 2.56 -4.71 17.89
N MET A 26 3.62 -4.01 17.47
CA MET A 26 4.70 -3.60 18.37
C MET A 26 4.19 -2.70 19.51
N GLY A 27 3.22 -1.84 19.25
CA GLY A 27 2.57 -1.04 20.29
C GLY A 27 1.85 -1.90 21.34
N VAL A 28 1.07 -2.89 20.91
CA VAL A 28 0.37 -3.82 21.81
C VAL A 28 1.35 -4.68 22.61
N ILE A 29 2.37 -5.23 21.94
CA ILE A 29 3.42 -6.04 22.59
C ILE A 29 4.20 -5.19 23.61
N GLY A 30 4.52 -3.94 23.28
CA GLY A 30 5.16 -3.00 24.20
C GLY A 30 4.36 -2.75 25.47
N VAL A 31 3.03 -2.62 25.36
CA VAL A 31 2.14 -2.52 26.54
C VAL A 31 2.18 -3.80 27.37
N GLN A 32 2.16 -4.98 26.74
CA GLN A 32 2.24 -6.25 27.47
C GLN A 32 3.57 -6.46 28.19
N ILE A 33 4.68 -6.00 27.60
CA ILE A 33 6.00 -5.98 28.24
C ILE A 33 6.01 -5.03 29.44
N ALA A 34 5.44 -3.83 29.30
CA ALA A 34 5.34 -2.87 30.40
C ALA A 34 4.47 -3.37 31.57
N GLN A 35 3.48 -4.22 31.29
CA GLN A 35 2.65 -4.89 32.29
C GLN A 35 3.31 -6.14 32.90
N GLY A 36 4.50 -6.53 32.43
CA GLY A 36 5.27 -7.67 32.95
C GLY A 36 4.80 -9.04 32.48
N TYR A 37 3.90 -9.13 31.48
CA TYR A 37 3.46 -10.42 30.92
C TYR A 37 4.49 -11.03 29.97
N LEU A 38 5.28 -10.19 29.29
CA LEU A 38 6.30 -10.59 28.33
C LEU A 38 7.65 -9.96 28.67
N THR A 39 8.73 -10.67 28.35
CA THR A 39 10.11 -10.18 28.47
C THR A 39 10.75 -10.12 27.08
N GLY A 40 11.51 -9.06 26.82
CA GLY A 40 12.22 -8.85 25.55
C GLY A 40 11.84 -7.54 24.85
N GLU A 41 12.43 -7.32 23.68
CA GLU A 41 12.13 -6.16 22.82
C GLU A 41 10.89 -6.43 21.96
N PRO A 42 9.96 -5.47 21.82
CA PRO A 42 8.73 -5.65 21.03
C PRO A 42 8.99 -6.09 19.59
N PHE A 43 10.08 -5.60 18.99
CA PHE A 43 10.48 -5.95 17.64
C PHE A 43 10.92 -7.42 17.53
N GLU A 44 11.71 -7.92 18.47
CA GLU A 44 12.23 -9.29 18.47
C GLU A 44 11.11 -10.31 18.70
N VAL A 45 10.21 -10.01 19.65
CA VAL A 45 9.02 -10.83 19.91
C VAL A 45 8.13 -10.92 18.66
N LEU A 46 7.92 -9.79 17.97
CA LEU A 46 7.12 -9.77 16.74
C LEU A 46 7.81 -10.53 15.60
N ALA A 47 9.14 -10.36 15.44
CA ALA A 47 9.93 -11.04 14.41
C ALA A 47 9.91 -12.55 14.58
N SER A 48 10.08 -13.04 15.81
CA SER A 48 9.97 -14.46 16.13
C SER A 48 8.57 -15.01 15.85
N SER A 49 7.53 -14.23 16.17
CA SER A 49 6.13 -14.61 15.94
C SER A 49 5.74 -14.65 14.46
N MET A 50 6.46 -13.91 13.60
CA MET A 50 6.12 -13.79 12.18
C MET A 50 6.18 -15.12 11.43
N ILE A 51 7.15 -15.97 11.77
CA ILE A 51 7.33 -17.28 11.13
C ILE A 51 6.14 -18.19 11.42
N TRP A 52 5.49 -18.02 12.59
CA TRP A 52 4.33 -18.80 13.01
C TRP A 52 3.01 -18.36 12.35
N ASN A 53 3.03 -17.35 11.47
CA ASN A 53 1.85 -16.89 10.74
C ASN A 53 1.52 -17.82 9.55
N THR A 54 1.05 -19.03 9.87
CA THR A 54 0.73 -20.07 8.89
C THR A 54 -0.33 -19.65 7.88
N MET A 55 -1.31 -18.85 8.31
CA MET A 55 -2.35 -18.31 7.43
C MET A 55 -1.77 -17.42 6.33
N ALA A 56 -0.87 -16.50 6.68
CA ALA A 56 -0.25 -15.62 5.70
C ALA A 56 0.62 -16.41 4.70
N TRP A 57 1.43 -17.36 5.18
CA TRP A 57 2.26 -18.18 4.32
C TRP A 57 1.45 -19.08 3.37
N PHE A 58 0.41 -19.73 3.88
CA PHE A 58 -0.44 -20.60 3.06
C PHE A 58 -1.22 -19.80 2.01
N SER A 59 -1.79 -18.67 2.41
CA SER A 59 -2.51 -17.78 1.50
C SER A 59 -1.58 -17.22 0.41
N LEU A 60 -0.39 -16.73 0.77
CA LEU A 60 0.58 -16.24 -0.20
C LEU A 60 1.04 -17.33 -1.17
N ALA A 61 1.28 -18.56 -0.66
CA ALA A 61 1.60 -19.71 -1.48
C ALA A 61 0.44 -20.08 -2.44
N SER A 62 -0.81 -20.05 -1.98
CA SER A 62 -1.98 -20.33 -2.81
C SER A 62 -2.14 -19.30 -3.93
N VAL A 63 -1.98 -18.01 -3.62
CA VAL A 63 -2.07 -16.92 -4.60
C VAL A 63 -0.97 -17.08 -5.65
N LEU A 64 0.26 -17.36 -5.21
CA LEU A 64 1.37 -17.61 -6.12
C LEU A 64 1.11 -18.85 -7.01
N PHE A 65 0.56 -19.92 -6.43
CA PHE A 65 0.18 -21.13 -7.17
C PHE A 65 -0.87 -20.83 -8.25
N TYR A 66 -1.91 -20.05 -7.94
CA TYR A 66 -2.94 -19.67 -8.90
C TYR A 66 -2.41 -18.74 -10.00
N ILE A 67 -1.50 -17.83 -9.68
CA ILE A 67 -0.83 -16.98 -10.67
C ILE A 67 0.00 -17.83 -11.64
N LEU A 68 0.81 -18.77 -11.13
CA LEU A 68 1.69 -19.60 -11.96
C LEU A 68 0.93 -20.67 -12.75
N SER A 69 -0.13 -21.24 -12.17
CA SER A 69 -0.90 -22.31 -12.81
C SER A 69 -1.92 -21.80 -13.82
N GLY A 70 -2.24 -20.50 -13.81
CA GLY A 70 -3.26 -19.91 -14.69
C GLY A 70 -4.67 -20.51 -14.53
N CYS A 71 -4.88 -21.34 -13.50
CA CYS A 71 -6.12 -22.06 -13.27
C CYS A 71 -7.14 -21.13 -12.59
N SER A 72 -7.99 -20.46 -13.37
CA SER A 72 -9.19 -19.82 -12.84
C SER A 72 -10.32 -20.85 -12.70
N TRP A 73 -10.94 -20.95 -11.52
CA TRP A 73 -12.08 -21.85 -11.29
C TRP A 73 -13.29 -21.10 -10.72
N GLY A 74 -14.49 -21.58 -11.07
CA GLY A 74 -15.75 -21.07 -10.54
C GLY A 74 -16.29 -19.79 -11.24
N PRO A 75 -17.06 -18.94 -10.52
CA PRO A 75 -17.79 -17.81 -11.09
C PRO A 75 -16.88 -16.73 -11.70
N MET A 76 -15.61 -16.71 -11.31
CA MET A 76 -14.62 -15.76 -11.83
C MET A 76 -14.20 -16.10 -13.27
N LYS A 77 -14.06 -17.38 -13.62
CA LYS A 77 -13.84 -17.82 -15.02
C LYS A 77 -15.03 -17.46 -15.91
N LYS A 78 -16.25 -17.55 -15.37
CA LYS A 78 -17.48 -17.17 -16.11
C LYS A 78 -17.54 -15.65 -16.36
N ALA A 79 -17.04 -14.85 -15.43
CA ALA A 79 -16.91 -13.40 -15.60
C ALA A 79 -15.79 -13.04 -16.58
N GLU A 80 -14.67 -13.76 -16.55
CA GLU A 80 -13.52 -13.59 -17.44
C GLU A 80 -13.89 -13.88 -18.90
N VAL A 81 -14.55 -15.02 -19.18
CA VAL A 81 -15.06 -15.34 -20.52
C VAL A 81 -16.11 -14.31 -20.99
N LYS A 82 -16.96 -13.83 -20.08
CA LYS A 82 -17.95 -12.78 -20.41
C LYS A 82 -17.25 -11.46 -20.75
N PHE A 83 -16.16 -11.14 -20.07
CA PHE A 83 -15.36 -9.94 -20.31
C PHE A 83 -14.60 -10.04 -21.63
N GLU A 84 -13.97 -11.18 -21.94
CA GLU A 84 -13.31 -11.42 -23.23
C GLU A 84 -14.29 -11.33 -24.42
N THR A 85 -15.51 -11.84 -24.25
CA THR A 85 -16.56 -11.74 -25.27
C THR A 85 -16.98 -10.29 -25.51
N ILE A 86 -17.17 -9.51 -24.43
CA ILE A 86 -17.55 -8.10 -24.50
C ILE A 86 -16.41 -7.21 -25.00
N GLN A 87 -15.16 -7.50 -24.64
CA GLN A 87 -13.98 -6.77 -25.13
C GLN A 87 -13.85 -6.89 -26.66
N THR A 88 -14.11 -8.09 -27.19
CA THR A 88 -14.07 -8.36 -28.64
C THR A 88 -15.18 -7.60 -29.39
N GLU A 89 -16.34 -7.38 -28.77
CA GLU A 89 -17.44 -6.58 -29.33
C GLU A 89 -17.16 -5.07 -29.24
N ILE A 90 -16.55 -4.61 -28.14
CA ILE A 90 -16.20 -3.18 -27.95
C ILE A 90 -15.08 -2.75 -28.92
N GLU A 91 -14.07 -3.59 -29.16
CA GLU A 91 -13.00 -3.30 -30.13
C GLU A 91 -13.49 -3.25 -31.59
N GLN A 92 -14.67 -3.80 -31.90
CA GLN A 92 -15.26 -3.78 -33.25
C GLN A 92 -16.24 -2.63 -33.50
N GLU A 93 -16.92 -2.10 -32.48
CA GLU A 93 -17.89 -1.00 -32.65
C GLU A 93 -17.39 0.37 -32.17
N HIS A 94 -16.40 0.44 -31.26
CA HIS A 94 -15.90 1.71 -30.74
C HIS A 94 -14.37 1.72 -30.81
N GLY A 95 -13.83 2.38 -31.83
CA GLY A 95 -12.43 2.76 -31.83
C GLY A 95 -12.13 3.58 -30.58
N GLU A 96 -11.27 3.05 -29.71
CA GLU A 96 -10.46 3.73 -28.69
C GLU A 96 -11.04 5.00 -28.01
N GLU A 97 -12.33 5.07 -27.66
CA GLU A 97 -12.86 6.24 -26.95
C GLU A 97 -13.83 5.85 -25.82
N GLU A 98 -13.27 5.62 -24.64
CA GLU A 98 -13.60 6.32 -23.38
C GLU A 98 -12.82 5.68 -22.23
N ALA A 99 -11.50 5.83 -22.25
CA ALA A 99 -10.75 5.83 -21.00
C ALA A 99 -11.08 7.16 -20.30
N ASP A 100 -12.02 7.09 -19.35
CA ASP A 100 -12.38 8.14 -18.39
C ASP A 100 -11.18 9.07 -18.15
N SER A 101 -11.24 10.29 -18.68
CA SER A 101 -10.13 11.23 -18.85
C SER A 101 -9.15 11.24 -17.67
N VAL A 102 -8.17 10.35 -17.71
CA VAL A 102 -7.02 10.33 -16.81
C VAL A 102 -6.29 11.61 -17.16
N ILE A 103 -6.25 12.52 -16.20
CA ILE A 103 -5.58 13.82 -16.21
C ILE A 103 -4.35 13.79 -17.14
N ASP A 104 -4.53 14.23 -18.39
CA ASP A 104 -3.46 14.27 -19.37
C ASP A 104 -2.65 15.55 -19.12
N HIS A 105 -1.94 15.55 -18.00
CA HIS A 105 -0.94 16.57 -17.70
C HIS A 105 0.39 16.06 -18.26
N PRO A 106 1.12 16.83 -19.10
CA PRO A 106 2.40 16.40 -19.67
C PRO A 106 3.49 16.01 -18.65
N ALA A 107 3.27 16.28 -17.36
CA ALA A 107 4.15 15.91 -16.26
C ALA A 107 3.69 14.66 -15.47
N CYS A 108 2.54 14.08 -15.80
CA CYS A 108 1.95 12.89 -15.15
C CYS A 108 2.74 11.62 -15.50
N ASN A 109 3.35 11.58 -16.69
CA ASN A 109 4.03 10.40 -17.22
C ASN A 109 5.50 10.27 -16.77
N SER A 110 5.78 10.58 -15.50
CA SER A 110 7.12 10.45 -14.93
C SER A 110 7.12 9.44 -13.80
N LEU A 111 7.81 8.31 -14.00
CA LEU A 111 8.05 7.28 -12.97
C LEU A 111 8.62 7.87 -11.67
N LEU A 112 9.33 8.99 -11.76
CA LEU A 112 9.88 9.72 -10.62
C LEU A 112 8.81 10.25 -9.66
N ASN A 113 7.60 10.56 -10.16
CA ASN A 113 6.48 11.00 -9.33
C ASN A 113 6.02 9.92 -8.33
N PHE A 114 6.24 8.65 -8.66
CA PHE A 114 5.93 7.52 -7.79
C PHE A 114 7.15 7.13 -6.94
N PHE A 115 8.33 7.08 -7.56
CA PHE A 115 9.55 6.67 -6.89
C PHE A 115 9.99 7.61 -5.76
N ILE A 116 9.90 8.93 -5.95
CA ILE A 116 10.41 9.90 -4.97
C ILE A 116 9.64 9.82 -3.63
N PRO A 117 8.30 9.87 -3.62
CA PRO A 117 7.50 9.62 -2.41
C PRO A 117 7.88 8.34 -1.68
N ILE A 118 7.93 7.21 -2.40
CA ILE A 118 8.16 5.89 -1.80
C ILE A 118 9.58 5.78 -1.28
N LEU A 119 10.56 6.28 -2.03
CA LEU A 119 11.94 6.24 -1.57
C LEU A 119 12.11 7.10 -0.32
N SER A 120 11.44 8.25 -0.25
CA SER A 120 11.50 9.11 0.94
C SER A 120 10.89 8.47 2.18
N THR A 121 9.76 7.75 2.06
CA THR A 121 9.16 7.03 3.19
C THR A 121 10.06 5.86 3.63
N VAL A 122 10.56 5.08 2.67
CA VAL A 122 11.39 3.89 2.94
C VAL A 122 12.72 4.27 3.59
N LEU A 123 13.37 5.37 3.16
CA LEU A 123 14.64 5.81 3.74
C LEU A 123 14.49 6.44 5.12
N MET A 124 13.36 7.09 5.41
CA MET A 124 13.17 7.75 6.70
C MET A 124 12.94 6.74 7.84
N VAL A 125 12.37 5.57 7.54
CA VAL A 125 12.15 4.48 8.51
C VAL A 125 13.45 4.02 9.21
N PRO A 126 14.51 3.58 8.50
CA PRO A 126 15.77 3.18 9.15
C PRO A 126 16.46 4.36 9.85
N VAL A 127 16.34 5.59 9.33
CA VAL A 127 16.90 6.79 9.99
C VAL A 127 16.26 6.98 11.37
N VAL A 128 14.95 6.87 11.48
CA VAL A 128 14.25 7.07 12.76
C VAL A 128 14.46 5.90 13.70
N LEU A 129 14.56 4.67 13.19
CA LEU A 129 14.97 3.52 14.00
C LEU A 129 16.37 3.71 14.59
N TYR A 130 17.30 4.27 13.82
CA TYR A 130 18.66 4.54 14.28
C TYR A 130 18.69 5.61 15.37
N ILE A 131 17.94 6.71 15.19
CA ILE A 131 17.84 7.80 16.17
C ILE A 131 17.14 7.33 17.45
N THR A 132 16.03 6.60 17.31
CA THR A 132 15.21 6.16 18.45
C THR A 132 15.84 4.99 19.20
N GLY A 133 16.74 4.25 18.56
CA GLY A 133 17.41 3.07 19.13
C GLY A 133 18.81 3.33 19.69
N ASP A 134 19.19 4.59 19.94
CA ASP A 134 20.53 4.99 20.42
C ASP A 134 21.68 4.35 19.61
N GLY A 135 21.52 4.29 18.28
CA GLY A 135 22.50 3.70 17.37
C GLY A 135 22.34 2.20 17.10
N GLN A 136 21.34 1.52 17.71
CA GLN A 136 20.98 0.12 17.43
C GLN A 136 19.58 0.03 16.82
N PHE A 137 19.49 -0.42 15.57
CA PHE A 137 18.21 -0.54 14.86
C PHE A 137 17.18 -1.42 15.60
N SER A 138 17.63 -2.46 16.32
CA SER A 138 16.75 -3.40 17.01
C SER A 138 16.08 -2.84 18.26
N LYS A 139 16.63 -1.76 18.84
CA LYS A 139 16.05 -1.06 20.01
C LYS A 139 15.19 0.13 19.62
N GLY A 140 15.19 0.49 18.34
CA GLY A 140 14.40 1.60 17.84
C GLY A 140 12.90 1.30 17.91
N SER A 141 12.11 2.31 18.29
CA SER A 141 10.65 2.18 18.24
C SER A 141 10.17 2.09 16.79
N GLY A 142 9.75 0.88 16.39
CA GLY A 142 9.23 0.65 15.05
C GLY A 142 7.96 1.45 14.73
N SER A 143 7.10 1.70 15.74
CA SER A 143 5.90 2.52 15.56
C SER A 143 6.23 3.98 15.27
N MET A 144 7.17 4.57 16.01
CA MET A 144 7.60 5.96 15.77
C MET A 144 8.31 6.13 14.42
N SER A 145 9.10 5.12 14.03
CA SER A 145 9.78 5.09 12.75
C SER A 145 8.81 5.05 11.56
N VAL A 146 7.79 4.18 11.60
CA VAL A 146 6.78 4.12 10.53
C VAL A 146 5.96 5.40 10.47
N TYR A 147 5.54 5.93 11.62
CA TYR A 147 4.78 7.19 11.69
C TYR A 147 5.53 8.37 11.06
N SER A 148 6.76 8.60 11.51
CA SER A 148 7.60 9.68 11.01
C SER A 148 7.98 9.51 9.53
N GLY A 149 8.17 8.26 9.08
CA GLY A 149 8.40 7.96 7.66
C GLY A 149 7.22 8.34 6.77
N VAL A 150 5.99 8.01 7.18
CA VAL A 150 4.78 8.39 6.44
C VAL A 150 4.57 9.90 6.44
N MET A 151 4.76 10.57 7.58
CA MET A 151 4.64 12.03 7.67
C MET A 151 5.66 12.73 6.76
N PHE A 152 6.92 12.30 6.81
CA PHE A 152 7.98 12.86 5.98
C PHE A 152 7.71 12.65 4.49
N GLY A 153 7.36 11.42 4.09
CA GLY A 153 7.10 11.15 2.68
C GLY A 153 5.85 11.85 2.14
N THR A 154 4.85 12.08 2.97
CA THR A 154 3.68 12.90 2.60
C THR A 154 4.09 14.35 2.33
N VAL A 155 4.93 14.93 3.19
CA VAL A 155 5.46 16.28 3.00
C VAL A 155 6.33 16.38 1.74
N VAL A 156 7.23 15.42 1.52
CA VAL A 156 8.07 15.36 0.31
C VAL A 156 7.22 15.24 -0.95
N SER A 157 6.19 14.39 -0.93
CA SER A 157 5.24 14.25 -2.03
C SER A 157 4.52 15.57 -2.31
N PHE A 158 4.03 16.23 -1.28
CA PHE A 158 3.31 17.50 -1.40
C PHE A 158 4.21 18.57 -2.03
N ILE A 159 5.46 18.70 -1.57
CA ILE A 159 6.43 19.65 -2.13
C ILE A 159 6.76 19.29 -3.58
N TRP A 160 7.00 18.02 -3.88
CA TRP A 160 7.33 17.54 -5.23
C TRP A 160 6.22 17.82 -6.24
N PHE A 161 4.97 17.50 -5.88
CA PHE A 161 3.81 17.74 -6.74
C PHE A 161 3.48 19.22 -6.88
N ARG A 162 3.70 20.02 -5.83
CA ARG A 162 3.52 21.48 -5.88
C ARG A 162 4.57 22.18 -6.73
N ALA A 163 5.81 21.69 -6.71
CA ALA A 163 6.91 22.22 -7.52
C ALA A 163 6.73 21.91 -9.02
N ARG A 164 6.16 20.75 -9.35
CA ARG A 164 5.85 20.35 -10.74
C ARG A 164 4.55 20.96 -11.28
N GLY A 165 3.82 21.74 -10.48
CA GLY A 165 2.57 22.40 -10.90
C GLY A 165 1.39 21.46 -11.16
N ILE A 166 1.54 20.17 -10.86
CA ILE A 166 0.52 19.13 -11.12
C ILE A 166 -0.69 19.31 -10.20
N LEU A 167 -0.44 19.75 -8.96
CA LEU A 167 -1.46 20.07 -7.95
C LEU A 167 -1.63 21.59 -7.84
N ASN A 168 -2.47 22.15 -8.70
CA ASN A 168 -2.96 23.51 -8.51
C ASN A 168 -4.22 23.45 -7.62
N VAL A 169 -4.04 23.75 -6.33
CA VAL A 169 -5.05 23.60 -5.27
C VAL A 169 -6.35 24.31 -5.64
N GLU A 170 -6.25 25.44 -6.34
CA GLU A 170 -7.38 26.24 -6.78
C GLU A 170 -8.22 25.51 -7.86
N ASN A 171 -7.57 24.95 -8.89
CA ASN A 171 -8.24 24.12 -9.91
C ASN A 171 -8.83 22.83 -9.33
N PHE A 172 -8.20 22.23 -8.32
CA PHE A 172 -8.69 21.03 -7.66
C PHE A 172 -9.99 21.31 -6.89
N PHE A 173 -10.00 22.37 -6.06
CA PHE A 173 -11.20 22.76 -5.31
C PHE A 173 -12.33 23.24 -6.23
N GLN A 174 -12.01 24.00 -7.28
CA GLN A 174 -13.01 24.50 -8.22
C GLN A 174 -13.70 23.35 -8.98
N ARG A 175 -12.94 22.31 -9.37
CA ARG A 175 -13.48 21.10 -10.02
C ARG A 175 -14.23 20.19 -9.06
N ALA A 176 -13.77 20.06 -7.81
CA ALA A 176 -14.48 19.27 -6.79
C ALA A 176 -15.86 19.87 -6.49
N VAL A 177 -15.92 21.20 -6.33
CA VAL A 177 -17.19 21.94 -6.15
C VAL A 177 -18.07 21.82 -7.40
N TYR A 178 -17.49 21.86 -8.60
CA TYR A 178 -18.24 21.67 -9.85
C TYR A 178 -18.90 20.28 -9.95
N ARG A 179 -18.17 19.20 -9.62
CA ARG A 179 -18.73 17.82 -9.62
C ARG A 179 -19.83 17.63 -8.59
N LEU A 180 -19.68 18.19 -7.39
CA LEU A 180 -20.72 18.14 -6.35
C LEU A 180 -22.02 18.84 -6.76
N ARG A 181 -21.93 19.84 -7.65
CA ARG A 181 -23.08 20.58 -8.17
C ARG A 181 -23.80 19.90 -9.34
N GLN A 182 -23.16 18.95 -10.03
CA GLN A 182 -23.78 18.18 -11.10
C GLN A 182 -24.53 16.93 -10.62
N HIS A 183 -24.25 16.47 -9.39
CA HIS A 183 -24.85 15.26 -8.81
C HIS A 183 -25.76 15.54 -7.59
N GLY A 184 -26.09 16.80 -7.31
CA GLY A 184 -27.06 17.21 -6.29
C GLY A 184 -28.23 17.94 -6.92
#